data_AF-A0A7C1EXX7-F1
#
_entry.id   AF-A0A7C1EXX7-F1
#
_cell.length_a   1.000
_cell.length_b   1.000
_cell.length_c   1.000
_cell.angle_alpha   90.00
_cell.angle_beta   90.00
_cell.angle_gamma   90.00
#
_symmetry.space_group_name_H-M   'P 1'
#
loop_
_entity.id
_entity.type
_entity.pdbx_description
1 polymer ?
#
loop_
_entity_poly.entity_id
_entity_poly.type
_entity_poly.pdbx_seq_one_letter_code
_entity_poly.pdbx_strand_id
1 'polypeptide(L)'
;MSIFVNMRMPMPNKLIFVSLTIMIAVGAFALTAVPASAQSSLEGCTPGYWKQSRHWDNWEGYAPSQTLEAIFDVPDAYGMDSTTLLQALNSGGGGGAVGGARILLRASVAALLNAASSSVEYGYSTADVIAQVNAALASGNRTTMLDLAAQLDRANNAGCPLGLPIVY
;
A
#
# COMPACT_ATOMS: atom_id res chain seq x y z
N MET A 1 16.62 -3.91 55.02
CA MET A 1 15.37 -3.86 55.80
C MET A 1 15.01 -2.38 55.98
N SER A 2 13.75 -1.98 55.77
CA SER A 2 13.19 -0.66 56.17
C SER A 2 13.71 0.59 55.42
N ILE A 3 12.92 1.60 55.00
CA ILE A 3 11.45 1.73 54.74
C ILE A 3 11.28 2.59 53.45
N PHE A 4 10.11 2.54 52.82
CA PHE A 4 9.64 3.38 51.70
C PHE A 4 9.35 4.86 52.05
N VAL A 5 9.34 5.70 50.99
CA VAL A 5 8.54 6.94 50.78
C VAL A 5 8.76 8.16 51.68
N ASN A 6 8.91 9.33 51.04
CA ASN A 6 8.17 10.52 51.47
C ASN A 6 7.70 11.34 50.25
N MET A 7 6.60 12.10 50.42
CA MET A 7 5.77 12.64 49.33
C MET A 7 5.15 13.99 49.74
N ARG A 8 5.43 15.08 48.99
CA ARG A 8 4.59 16.29 49.02
C ARG A 8 4.80 17.23 47.82
N MET A 9 3.70 17.68 47.22
CA MET A 9 3.62 18.93 46.45
C MET A 9 3.32 20.09 47.41
N PRO A 10 3.68 21.35 47.07
CA PRO A 10 2.59 22.32 46.91
C PRO A 10 2.82 23.38 45.81
N MET A 11 1.75 23.72 45.08
CA MET A 11 1.52 25.09 44.59
C MET A 11 0.78 25.86 45.69
N PRO A 12 0.78 27.22 45.69
CA PRO A 12 -0.44 27.90 45.23
C PRO A 12 -0.32 29.36 44.74
N ASN A 13 -1.38 29.84 44.04
CA ASN A 13 -1.89 31.23 44.05
C ASN A 13 -1.04 32.33 43.35
N LYS A 14 -1.60 33.47 42.87
CA LYS A 14 -2.98 34.02 42.92
C LYS A 14 -3.17 35.10 41.82
N LEU A 15 -4.38 35.27 41.28
CA LEU A 15 -5.11 36.56 41.12
C LEU A 15 -6.48 36.37 40.42
N ILE A 16 -7.40 37.33 40.61
CA ILE A 16 -8.85 37.27 40.35
C ILE A 16 -9.45 38.70 40.34
N PHE A 17 -10.64 39.02 39.83
CA PHE A 17 -11.74 38.17 39.33
C PHE A 17 -11.88 38.24 37.78
N VAL A 18 -12.98 38.57 37.06
CA VAL A 18 -14.32 39.17 37.31
C VAL A 18 -15.42 38.36 36.57
N SER A 19 -16.68 38.45 36.99
CA SER A 19 -17.82 37.70 36.41
C SER A 19 -18.79 38.59 35.62
N LEU A 20 -19.31 38.08 34.49
CA LEU A 20 -20.56 38.54 33.86
C LEU A 20 -21.28 37.35 33.21
N THR A 21 -22.58 37.22 33.46
CA THR A 21 -23.40 36.10 32.98
C THR A 21 -23.87 36.28 31.54
N ILE A 22 -23.57 35.30 30.68
CA ILE A 22 -24.34 35.03 29.45
C ILE A 22 -24.73 33.55 29.44
N MET A 23 -26.03 33.28 29.54
CA MET A 23 -26.61 31.98 29.20
C MET A 23 -26.83 31.94 27.68
N ILE A 24 -25.92 31.29 26.96
CA ILE A 24 -26.23 30.74 25.63
C ILE A 24 -26.34 29.23 25.82
N ALA A 25 -27.47 28.67 25.36
CA ALA A 25 -27.73 27.25 25.51
C ALA A 25 -26.65 26.43 24.78
N VAL A 26 -26.14 25.38 25.44
CA VAL A 26 -25.48 24.29 24.74
C VAL A 26 -26.58 23.57 23.96
N GLY A 27 -26.82 24.05 22.74
CA GLY A 27 -27.75 23.41 21.81
C GLY A 27 -27.35 21.95 21.61
N ALA A 28 -28.35 21.08 21.39
CA ALA A 28 -28.10 19.66 21.23
C ALA A 28 -27.01 19.44 20.17
N PHE A 29 -25.87 18.89 20.59
CA PHE A 29 -24.79 18.55 19.68
C PHE A 29 -25.28 17.38 18.85
N ALA A 30 -25.92 17.69 17.73
CA ALA A 30 -26.40 16.71 16.78
C ALA A 30 -25.20 15.88 16.36
N LEU A 31 -25.15 14.62 16.80
CA LEU A 31 -24.18 13.66 16.34
C LEU A 31 -24.53 13.37 14.88
N THR A 32 -24.09 14.24 13.98
CA THR A 32 -24.18 14.06 12.54
C THR A 32 -23.49 12.75 12.25
N ALA A 33 -24.26 11.70 12.01
CA ALA A 33 -23.74 10.47 11.46
C ALA A 33 -23.05 10.88 10.16
N VAL A 34 -21.71 10.86 10.18
CA VAL A 34 -20.92 11.01 8.96
C VAL A 34 -21.49 9.95 8.02
N PRO A 35 -22.01 10.32 6.84
CA PRO A 35 -22.53 9.32 5.92
C PRO A 35 -21.41 8.32 5.71
N ALA A 36 -21.68 7.04 5.97
CA ALA A 36 -20.67 6.00 5.85
C ALA A 36 -20.09 6.14 4.45
N SER A 37 -18.83 6.60 4.37
CA SER A 37 -18.18 6.91 3.11
C SER A 37 -18.31 5.65 2.28
N ALA A 38 -18.93 5.76 1.11
CA ALA A 38 -19.12 4.61 0.24
C ALA A 38 -17.75 3.94 0.12
N GLN A 39 -17.64 2.71 0.62
CA GLN A 39 -16.41 1.96 0.47
C GLN A 39 -16.28 1.78 -1.03
N SER A 40 -15.37 2.52 -1.65
CA SER A 40 -14.69 2.02 -2.83
C SER A 40 -14.15 0.67 -2.41
N SER A 41 -14.81 -0.38 -2.90
CA SER A 41 -14.28 -1.73 -2.82
C SER A 41 -12.97 -1.67 -3.56
N LEU A 42 -11.85 -1.60 -2.82
CA LEU A 42 -10.53 -1.52 -3.44
C LEU A 42 -10.42 -2.68 -4.41
N GLU A 43 -10.15 -2.35 -5.67
CA GLU A 43 -10.09 -3.33 -6.74
C GLU A 43 -8.65 -3.82 -6.90
N GLY A 44 -8.47 -4.88 -7.68
CA GLY A 44 -7.17 -5.46 -7.94
C GLY A 44 -7.27 -6.75 -8.74
N CYS A 45 -6.58 -6.78 -9.87
CA CYS A 45 -6.35 -7.95 -10.69
C CYS A 45 -5.01 -8.61 -10.32
N THR A 46 -5.02 -9.95 -10.26
CA THR A 46 -3.90 -10.72 -9.71
C THR A 46 -2.70 -10.77 -10.68
N PRO A 47 -1.48 -11.12 -10.22
CA PRO A 47 -0.38 -11.45 -11.13
C PRO A 47 -0.73 -12.59 -12.10
N GLY A 48 -1.67 -13.46 -11.71
CA GLY A 48 -2.22 -14.51 -12.54
C GLY A 48 -3.09 -14.00 -13.69
N TYR A 49 -3.77 -12.86 -13.53
CA TYR A 49 -4.54 -12.17 -14.58
C TYR A 49 -3.60 -11.48 -15.57
N TRP A 50 -2.80 -10.52 -15.10
CA TRP A 50 -2.00 -9.61 -15.93
C TRP A 50 -1.03 -10.29 -16.90
N LYS A 51 -0.54 -11.49 -16.54
CA LYS A 51 0.41 -12.26 -17.35
C LYS A 51 -0.20 -13.02 -18.54
N GLN A 52 -1.53 -13.05 -18.67
CA GLN A 52 -2.22 -13.82 -19.70
C GLN A 52 -2.37 -12.98 -20.97
N SER A 53 -1.95 -13.51 -22.13
CA SER A 53 -1.85 -12.73 -23.37
C SER A 53 -3.17 -12.13 -23.86
N ARG A 54 -4.31 -12.77 -23.57
CA ARG A 54 -5.66 -12.24 -23.86
C ARG A 54 -6.07 -11.02 -23.01
N HIS A 55 -5.21 -10.57 -22.10
CA HIS A 55 -5.39 -9.42 -21.22
C HIS A 55 -4.28 -8.36 -21.41
N TRP A 56 -3.42 -8.50 -22.43
CA TRP A 56 -2.37 -7.51 -22.71
C TRP A 56 -2.92 -6.19 -23.24
N ASP A 57 -4.09 -6.18 -23.88
CA ASP A 57 -4.76 -4.95 -24.34
C ASP A 57 -5.20 -4.04 -23.16
N ASN A 58 -5.24 -4.57 -21.94
CA ASN A 58 -5.56 -3.85 -20.71
C ASN A 58 -4.31 -3.27 -20.00
N TRP A 59 -3.10 -3.43 -20.57
CA TRP A 59 -1.88 -2.85 -20.02
C TRP A 59 -1.79 -1.36 -20.36
N GLU A 60 -2.28 -0.52 -19.46
CA GLU A 60 -2.23 0.94 -19.60
C GLU A 60 -0.84 1.48 -19.15
N GLY A 61 -0.22 2.32 -19.99
CA GLY A 61 1.06 2.99 -19.69
C GLY A 61 2.33 2.14 -19.73
N TYR A 62 2.22 0.81 -19.63
CA TYR A 62 3.35 -0.13 -19.54
C TYR A 62 3.28 -1.24 -20.59
N ALA A 63 4.40 -1.87 -20.92
CA ALA A 63 4.49 -2.93 -21.93
C ALA A 63 5.10 -4.23 -21.37
N PRO A 64 4.61 -5.42 -21.79
CA PRO A 64 5.14 -6.73 -21.35
C PRO A 64 6.66 -6.95 -21.53
N SER A 65 7.29 -6.17 -22.43
CA SER A 65 8.71 -6.21 -22.79
C SER A 65 9.60 -5.19 -22.08
N GLN A 66 9.06 -4.22 -21.32
CA GLN A 66 9.87 -3.34 -20.48
C GLN A 66 10.61 -4.15 -19.41
N THR A 67 11.84 -3.77 -19.06
CA THR A 67 12.59 -4.36 -17.95
C THR A 67 12.08 -3.85 -16.61
N LEU A 68 12.32 -4.61 -15.54
CA LEU A 68 12.05 -4.16 -14.17
C LEU A 68 12.88 -2.92 -13.82
N GLU A 69 14.15 -2.90 -14.21
CA GLU A 69 15.10 -1.79 -13.97
C GLU A 69 14.67 -0.47 -14.65
N ALA A 70 13.86 -0.52 -15.71
CA ALA A 70 13.31 0.68 -16.33
C ALA A 70 12.21 1.36 -15.50
N ILE A 71 11.69 0.68 -14.46
CA ILE A 71 10.54 1.12 -13.65
C ILE A 71 10.86 1.17 -12.14
N PHE A 72 11.71 0.26 -11.65
CA PHE A 72 12.08 0.09 -10.26
C PHE A 72 13.60 0.13 -10.09
N ASP A 73 14.09 0.68 -8.98
CA ASP A 73 15.50 0.64 -8.61
C ASP A 73 15.85 -0.78 -8.13
N VAL A 74 16.16 -1.69 -9.07
CA VAL A 74 16.51 -3.09 -8.80
C VAL A 74 18.03 -3.22 -8.60
N PRO A 75 18.53 -3.61 -7.42
CA PRO A 75 19.96 -3.80 -7.20
C PRO A 75 20.55 -4.97 -8.01
N ASP A 76 21.71 -4.76 -8.64
CA ASP A 76 22.48 -5.71 -9.45
C ASP A 76 22.69 -7.06 -8.74
N ALA A 77 22.80 -7.02 -7.40
CA ALA A 77 22.97 -8.19 -6.53
C ALA A 77 21.81 -9.20 -6.59
N TYR A 78 20.70 -8.84 -7.25
CA TYR A 78 19.58 -9.73 -7.54
C TYR A 78 19.62 -10.34 -8.96
N GLY A 79 20.40 -9.75 -9.89
CA GLY A 79 20.56 -10.25 -11.26
C GLY A 79 19.24 -10.31 -12.03
N MET A 80 18.44 -9.24 -11.95
CA MET A 80 17.08 -9.15 -12.54
C MET A 80 16.93 -7.96 -13.51
N ASP A 81 18.04 -7.29 -13.79
CA ASP A 81 18.23 -6.06 -14.55
C ASP A 81 17.56 -6.18 -15.94
N SER A 82 17.85 -7.27 -16.65
CA SER A 82 17.24 -7.62 -17.95
C SER A 82 15.91 -8.39 -17.87
N THR A 83 15.34 -8.60 -16.68
CA THR A 83 14.06 -9.32 -16.51
C THR A 83 12.89 -8.41 -16.90
N THR A 84 12.02 -8.86 -17.81
CA THR A 84 10.86 -8.07 -18.23
C THR A 84 9.71 -8.11 -17.24
N LEU A 85 8.79 -7.13 -17.31
CA LEU A 85 7.56 -7.09 -16.53
C LEU A 85 6.76 -8.41 -16.64
N LEU A 86 6.67 -8.98 -17.85
CA LEU A 86 6.00 -10.27 -18.07
C LEU A 86 6.75 -11.46 -17.46
N GLN A 87 8.09 -11.46 -17.48
CA GLN A 87 8.90 -12.48 -16.82
C GLN A 87 8.81 -12.39 -15.28
N ALA A 88 8.70 -11.18 -14.75
CA ALA A 88 8.46 -10.92 -13.33
C ALA A 88 7.12 -11.49 -12.86
N LEU A 89 6.02 -11.21 -13.59
CA LEU A 89 4.70 -11.80 -13.31
C LEU A 89 4.67 -13.34 -13.39
N ASN A 90 5.57 -13.93 -14.20
CA ASN A 90 5.75 -15.37 -14.30
C ASN A 90 6.77 -15.96 -13.31
N SER A 91 7.39 -15.14 -12.46
CA SER A 91 8.38 -15.62 -11.49
C SER A 91 7.75 -16.45 -10.37
N GLY A 92 8.51 -17.47 -9.94
CA GLY A 92 8.30 -18.17 -8.69
C GLY A 92 9.13 -17.56 -7.55
N GLY A 93 9.09 -18.18 -6.38
CA GLY A 93 9.91 -17.77 -5.25
C GLY A 93 11.39 -18.19 -5.33
N GLY A 94 12.00 -18.28 -4.15
CA GLY A 94 13.36 -18.75 -3.92
C GLY A 94 13.80 -18.52 -2.48
N GLY A 95 15.02 -18.94 -2.12
CA GLY A 95 15.65 -18.61 -0.83
C GLY A 95 16.35 -17.25 -0.82
N GLY A 96 16.84 -16.82 0.36
CA GLY A 96 17.68 -15.61 0.52
C GLY A 96 17.00 -14.29 0.12
N ALA A 97 17.80 -13.24 -0.05
CA ALA A 97 17.31 -11.93 -0.48
C ALA A 97 16.78 -11.96 -1.92
N VAL A 98 17.52 -12.58 -2.86
CA VAL A 98 17.12 -12.76 -4.28
C VAL A 98 15.73 -13.38 -4.40
N GLY A 99 15.45 -14.47 -3.67
CA GLY A 99 14.14 -15.10 -3.68
C GLY A 99 13.03 -14.29 -3.00
N GLY A 100 13.38 -13.32 -2.16
CA GLY A 100 12.44 -12.31 -1.64
C GLY A 100 12.12 -11.26 -2.70
N ALA A 101 13.15 -10.73 -3.38
CA ALA A 101 13.01 -9.79 -4.49
C ALA A 101 12.10 -10.35 -5.60
N ARG A 102 12.27 -11.62 -6.00
CA ARG A 102 11.36 -12.26 -6.98
C ARG A 102 9.89 -12.27 -6.55
N ILE A 103 9.62 -12.51 -5.26
CA ILE A 103 8.26 -12.59 -4.72
C ILE A 103 7.65 -11.18 -4.66
N LEU A 104 8.44 -10.20 -4.22
CA LEU A 104 8.07 -8.78 -4.25
C LEU A 104 7.77 -8.33 -5.68
N LEU A 105 8.75 -8.40 -6.59
CA LEU A 105 8.63 -7.90 -7.97
C LEU A 105 7.46 -8.54 -8.73
N ARG A 106 7.16 -9.83 -8.49
CA ARG A 106 5.96 -10.50 -9.04
C ARG A 106 4.65 -9.86 -8.57
N ALA A 107 4.56 -9.44 -7.29
CA ALA A 107 3.42 -8.70 -6.76
C ALA A 107 3.44 -7.22 -7.17
N SER A 108 4.63 -6.61 -7.26
CA SER A 108 4.84 -5.22 -7.65
C SER A 108 4.40 -4.90 -9.07
N VAL A 109 4.67 -5.77 -10.05
CA VAL A 109 4.21 -5.53 -11.43
C VAL A 109 2.69 -5.61 -11.54
N ALA A 110 2.04 -6.50 -10.80
CA ALA A 110 0.56 -6.53 -10.75
C ALA A 110 0.00 -5.29 -10.03
N ALA A 111 0.65 -4.84 -8.95
CA ALA A 111 0.28 -3.62 -8.24
C ALA A 111 0.43 -2.37 -9.12
N LEU A 112 1.52 -2.29 -9.88
CA LEU A 112 1.79 -1.23 -10.85
C LEU A 112 0.71 -1.17 -11.94
N LEU A 113 0.35 -2.32 -12.53
CA LEU A 113 -0.67 -2.38 -13.58
C LEU A 113 -2.08 -2.08 -13.06
N ASN A 114 -2.41 -2.54 -11.85
CA ASN A 114 -3.66 -2.13 -11.18
C ASN A 114 -3.67 -0.61 -10.90
N ALA A 115 -2.58 -0.05 -10.38
CA ALA A 115 -2.45 1.39 -10.09
C ALA A 115 -2.39 2.29 -11.34
N ALA A 116 -2.14 1.71 -12.51
CA ALA A 116 -2.04 2.41 -13.79
C ALA A 116 -3.32 2.35 -14.63
N SER A 117 -4.23 1.43 -14.33
CA SER A 117 -5.45 1.25 -15.12
C SER A 117 -6.51 2.26 -14.77
N SER A 118 -7.07 2.92 -15.79
CA SER A 118 -8.26 3.79 -15.66
C SER A 118 -9.56 3.04 -15.31
N SER A 119 -9.50 1.71 -15.24
CA SER A 119 -10.64 0.81 -14.99
C SER A 119 -10.42 -0.12 -13.79
N VAL A 120 -9.54 0.24 -12.84
CA VAL A 120 -9.32 -0.46 -11.57
C VAL A 120 -9.14 0.56 -10.44
N GLU A 121 -10.08 0.61 -9.48
CA GLU A 121 -10.01 1.46 -8.28
C GLU A 121 -8.99 0.91 -7.25
N TYR A 122 -7.70 0.97 -7.59
CA TYR A 122 -6.61 0.42 -6.79
C TYR A 122 -6.20 1.32 -5.62
N GLY A 123 -5.92 0.72 -4.45
CA GLY A 123 -5.62 1.44 -3.21
C GLY A 123 -4.25 2.13 -3.09
N TYR A 124 -3.49 2.25 -4.18
CA TYR A 124 -2.15 2.86 -4.24
C TYR A 124 -1.94 3.56 -5.59
N SER A 125 -1.20 4.68 -5.64
CA SER A 125 -0.73 5.21 -6.92
C SER A 125 0.48 4.43 -7.45
N THR A 126 0.77 4.56 -8.75
CA THR A 126 1.99 3.99 -9.35
C THR A 126 3.26 4.50 -8.66
N ALA A 127 3.27 5.78 -8.25
CA ALA A 127 4.38 6.38 -7.51
C ALA A 127 4.55 5.75 -6.11
N ASP A 128 3.45 5.49 -5.39
CA ASP A 128 3.50 4.81 -4.09
C ASP A 128 4.01 3.37 -4.22
N VAL A 129 3.60 2.64 -5.26
CA VAL A 129 4.07 1.28 -5.53
C VAL A 129 5.57 1.30 -5.82
N ILE A 130 6.05 2.16 -6.72
CA ILE A 130 7.48 2.27 -7.06
C ILE A 130 8.31 2.65 -5.82
N ALA A 131 7.92 3.69 -5.09
CA ALA A 131 8.67 4.16 -3.93
C ALA A 131 8.78 3.10 -2.81
N GLN A 132 7.68 2.39 -2.49
CA GLN A 132 7.70 1.32 -1.50
C GLN A 132 8.56 0.12 -1.96
N VAL A 133 8.47 -0.24 -3.24
CA VAL A 133 9.20 -1.39 -3.81
C VAL A 133 10.70 -1.12 -3.85
N ASN A 134 11.12 0.06 -4.33
CA ASN A 134 12.53 0.46 -4.38
C ASN A 134 13.14 0.49 -2.96
N ALA A 135 12.42 1.04 -1.97
CA ALA A 135 12.85 1.02 -0.56
C ALA A 135 12.98 -0.40 0.02
N ALA A 136 12.03 -1.30 -0.30
CA ALA A 136 12.09 -2.69 0.15
C ALA A 136 13.22 -3.49 -0.51
N LEU A 137 13.49 -3.28 -1.81
CA LEU A 137 14.61 -3.88 -2.53
C LEU A 137 15.96 -3.38 -1.98
N ALA A 138 16.12 -2.06 -1.83
CA ALA A 138 17.33 -1.45 -1.29
C ALA A 138 17.66 -1.88 0.14
N SER A 139 16.67 -2.35 0.92
CA SER A 139 16.89 -2.86 2.28
C SER A 139 17.76 -4.12 2.36
N GLY A 140 17.90 -4.89 1.26
CA GLY A 140 18.52 -6.21 1.26
C GLY A 140 17.74 -7.29 2.06
N ASN A 141 16.69 -6.90 2.78
CA ASN A 141 16.05 -7.72 3.81
C ASN A 141 14.90 -8.54 3.23
N ARG A 142 15.05 -9.87 3.26
CA ARG A 142 14.03 -10.82 2.78
C ARG A 142 12.67 -10.61 3.48
N THR A 143 12.66 -10.37 4.79
CA THR A 143 11.41 -10.20 5.55
C THR A 143 10.67 -8.94 5.09
N THR A 144 11.37 -7.81 5.02
CA THR A 144 10.82 -6.54 4.50
C THR A 144 10.25 -6.68 3.08
N MET A 145 10.96 -7.37 2.19
CA MET A 145 10.47 -7.65 0.84
C MET A 145 9.23 -8.55 0.83
N LEU A 146 9.15 -9.55 1.71
CA LEU A 146 7.99 -10.45 1.82
C LEU A 146 6.77 -9.79 2.46
N ASP A 147 6.97 -8.91 3.45
CA ASP A 147 5.89 -8.18 4.12
C ASP A 147 5.19 -7.22 3.14
N LEU A 148 5.98 -6.46 2.37
CA LEU A 148 5.43 -5.62 1.29
C LEU A 148 4.83 -6.46 0.16
N ALA A 149 5.46 -7.58 -0.22
CA ALA A 149 4.88 -8.48 -1.23
C ALA A 149 3.50 -9.00 -0.78
N ALA A 150 3.34 -9.36 0.49
CA ALA A 150 2.07 -9.80 1.04
C ALA A 150 1.04 -8.67 1.15
N GLN A 151 1.47 -7.42 1.35
CA GLN A 151 0.60 -6.24 1.32
C GLN A 151 0.07 -5.97 -0.09
N LEU A 152 0.96 -5.93 -1.09
CA LEU A 152 0.60 -5.74 -2.49
C LEU A 152 -0.23 -6.92 -3.02
N ASP A 153 0.09 -8.17 -2.64
CA ASP A 153 -0.70 -9.35 -3.02
C ASP A 153 -2.13 -9.28 -2.45
N ARG A 154 -2.34 -8.81 -1.20
CA ARG A 154 -3.71 -8.58 -0.67
C ARG A 154 -4.49 -7.57 -1.51
N ALA A 155 -3.88 -6.44 -1.91
CA ALA A 155 -4.53 -5.46 -2.78
C ALA A 155 -4.80 -6.04 -4.19
N ASN A 156 -3.83 -6.77 -4.77
CA ASN A 156 -3.97 -7.42 -6.08
C ASN A 156 -5.00 -8.56 -6.13
N ASN A 157 -5.53 -8.99 -4.99
CA ASN A 157 -6.60 -10.01 -4.89
C ASN A 157 -7.92 -9.42 -4.36
N ALA A 158 -8.05 -8.09 -4.27
CA ALA A 158 -9.21 -7.45 -3.65
C ALA A 158 -10.51 -7.51 -4.52
N GLY A 159 -10.36 -7.61 -5.84
CA GLY A 159 -11.47 -7.86 -6.78
C GLY A 159 -11.15 -7.33 -8.18
N CYS A 160 -11.21 -8.17 -9.21
CA CYS A 160 -10.77 -7.78 -10.56
C CYS A 160 -11.97 -7.40 -11.45
N PRO A 161 -12.27 -6.11 -11.70
CA PRO A 161 -13.39 -5.69 -12.56
C PRO A 161 -13.19 -6.16 -14.00
N LEU A 162 -11.94 -6.11 -14.48
CA LEU A 162 -11.51 -6.53 -15.81
C LEU A 162 -11.62 -8.07 -16.05
N GLY A 163 -12.08 -8.83 -15.05
CA GLY A 163 -12.26 -10.27 -15.10
C GLY A 163 -13.62 -10.74 -15.64
N LEU A 164 -14.61 -9.85 -15.71
CA LEU A 164 -15.96 -10.15 -16.21
C LEU A 164 -16.10 -9.76 -17.68
N PRO A 165 -16.89 -10.49 -18.49
CA PRO A 165 -17.31 -10.00 -19.79
C PRO A 165 -18.22 -8.78 -19.57
N ILE A 166 -17.84 -7.63 -20.14
CA ILE A 166 -18.67 -6.42 -20.17
C ILE A 166 -19.92 -6.67 -21.01
N VAL A 167 -21.03 -6.94 -20.33
CA VAL A 167 -22.37 -7.06 -20.92
C VAL A 167 -22.95 -5.67 -21.06
N TYR A 168 -22.97 -5.16 -22.30
CA TYR A 168 -23.70 -3.97 -22.72
C TYR A 168 -25.04 -4.36 -23.35
#